data_AF-A0AAD7C4K9-F1
#
_entry.id   AF-A0AAD7C4K9-F1
#
_cell.length_a   1.000
_cell.length_b   1.000
_cell.length_c   1.000
_cell.angle_alpha   90.00
_cell.angle_beta   90.00
_cell.angle_gamma   90.00
#
_symmetry.space_group_name_H-M   'P 1'
#
loop_
_entity.id
_entity.type
_entity.pdbx_description
1 polymer ?
#
loop_
_entity_poly.entity_id
_entity_poly.type
_entity_poly.pdbx_seq_one_letter_code
_entity_poly.pdbx_strand_id
1 'polypeptide(L)' 'MRDCIMQTDCVVKDGNMPSECLRNHLDELAEECQALRKAAFECKRGMLDMRNRFRGNVGAQFQYVPEEKPPAE' A
#
# COMPACT_ATOMS: atom_id res chain seq x y z
N MET A 1 2.02 1.51 4.82
CA MET A 1 0.92 0.69 4.24
C MET A 1 -0.15 0.37 5.27
N ARG A 2 0.21 -0.17 6.44
CA ARG A 2 -0.73 -0.37 7.56
C ARG A 2 -1.48 0.92 7.91
N ASP A 3 -0.74 2.01 8.06
CA ASP A 3 -1.30 3.30 8.49
C ASP A 3 -2.26 3.91 7.46
N CYS A 4 -2.01 3.65 6.17
CA CYS A 4 -2.86 4.10 5.07
C CYS A 4 -4.27 3.50 5.18
N ILE A 5 -4.34 2.18 5.39
CA ILE A 5 -5.61 1.45 5.46
C ILE A 5 -6.38 1.81 6.74
N MET A 6 -5.68 2.01 7.85
CA MET A 6 -6.31 2.38 9.13
C MET A 6 -7.02 3.73 9.08
N GLN A 7 -6.61 4.64 8.19
CA GLN A 7 -7.23 5.95 8.01
C GLN A 7 -8.32 5.98 6.93
N THR A 8 -8.46 4.89 6.15
CA THR A 8 -9.45 4.85 5.06
C THR A 8 -10.87 4.65 5.57
N ASP A 9 -11.81 5.16 4.78
CA ASP A 9 -13.25 5.13 5.07
C ASP A 9 -13.77 3.70 5.33
N CYS A 10 -13.25 2.70 4.61
CA CYS A 10 -13.65 1.30 4.82
C CYS A 10 -13.38 0.79 6.26
N VAL A 11 -12.33 1.27 6.92
CA VAL A 11 -12.03 0.89 8.32
C VAL A 11 -12.69 1.84 9.31
N VAL A 12 -12.67 3.15 9.02
CA VAL A 12 -13.13 4.18 9.97
C VAL A 12 -14.67 4.34 9.97
N LYS A 13 -15.30 4.32 8.79
CA LYS A 13 -16.75 4.52 8.63
C LYS A 13 -17.50 3.19 8.69
N ASP A 14 -17.04 2.19 7.94
CA ASP A 14 -17.76 0.91 7.82
C ASP A 14 -17.37 -0.10 8.90
N GLY A 15 -16.28 0.14 9.63
CA GLY A 15 -15.82 -0.75 10.70
C GLY A 15 -15.31 -2.10 10.21
N ASN A 16 -15.01 -2.22 8.91
CA ASN A 16 -14.53 -3.46 8.34
C ASN A 16 -13.11 -3.78 8.78
N MET A 17 -12.78 -5.07 8.80
CA MET A 17 -11.42 -5.51 9.07
C MET A 17 -10.48 -4.98 7.97
N PRO A 18 -9.27 -4.47 8.29
CA PRO A 18 -8.32 -3.99 7.28
C PRO A 18 -8.00 -5.03 6.20
N SER A 19 -8.03 -6.32 6.54
CA SER A 19 -7.85 -7.41 5.59
C SER A 19 -9.00 -7.57 4.59
N GLU A 20 -10.23 -7.27 5.00
CA GLU A 20 -11.42 -7.28 4.13
C GLU A 20 -11.43 -6.07 3.21
N CYS A 21 -11.06 -4.89 3.72
CA CYS A 21 -10.90 -3.68 2.90
C CYS A 21 -9.88 -3.89 1.77
N LEU A 22 -8.79 -4.61 2.06
CA LEU A 22 -7.79 -4.98 1.07
C LEU A 22 -8.25 -6.05 0.07
N ARG A 23 -9.33 -6.79 0.31
CA ARG A 23 -9.77 -7.86 -0.59
C ARG A 23 -10.96 -7.44 -1.44
N ASN A 24 -11.92 -6.76 -0.82
CA ASN A 24 -13.23 -6.55 -1.40
C ASN A 24 -13.51 -5.07 -1.71
N HIS A 25 -12.80 -4.14 -1.06
CA HIS A 25 -13.06 -2.69 -1.15
C HIS A 25 -11.85 -1.91 -1.67
N LEU A 26 -11.17 -2.45 -2.68
CA LEU A 26 -9.96 -1.82 -3.22
C LEU A 26 -10.23 -0.48 -3.88
N ASP A 27 -11.36 -0.37 -4.58
CA ASP A 27 -11.72 0.83 -5.32
C ASP A 27 -12.16 1.98 -4.39
N GLU A 28 -12.56 1.65 -3.15
CA GLU A 28 -12.95 2.61 -2.11
C GLU A 28 -11.73 3.15 -1.32
N LEU A 29 -10.55 2.53 -1.47
CA LEU A 29 -9.33 3.00 -0.85
C LEU A 29 -8.79 4.23 -1.59
N ALA A 30 -8.22 5.18 -0.86
CA ALA A 30 -7.49 6.31 -1.45
C ALA A 30 -6.41 5.84 -2.44
N GLU A 31 -6.19 6.61 -3.50
CA GLU A 31 -5.27 6.27 -4.60
C GLU A 31 -3.84 5.99 -4.08
N GLU A 32 -3.40 6.72 -3.06
CA GLU A 32 -2.12 6.48 -2.38
C GLU A 32 -2.01 5.07 -1.80
N CYS A 33 -3.07 4.60 -1.13
CA CYS A 33 -3.08 3.26 -0.54
C CYS A 33 -3.09 2.18 -1.62
N GLN A 34 -3.77 2.43 -2.73
CA GLN A 34 -3.76 1.53 -3.89
C GLN A 34 -2.36 1.46 -4.53
N ALA A 35 -1.68 2.61 -4.70
CA ALA A 35 -0.32 2.68 -5.20
C ALA A 35 0.66 1.93 -4.28
N LEU A 36 0.58 2.16 -2.96
CA LEU A 36 1.39 1.43 -1.98
C LEU A 36 1.13 -0.08 -2.00
N ARG A 37 -0.13 -0.51 -2.17
CA ARG A 37 -0.49 -1.92 -2.30
C ARG A 37 0.18 -2.55 -3.52
N LYS A 38 0.09 -1.88 -4.66
CA LYS A 38 0.72 -2.32 -5.90
C LYS A 38 2.24 -2.42 -5.74
N ALA A 39 2.87 -1.39 -5.19
CA ALA A 39 4.31 -1.38 -4.91
C ALA A 39 4.72 -2.51 -3.96
N ALA A 40 3.95 -2.78 -2.90
CA ALA A 40 4.23 -3.88 -1.98
C ALA A 40 4.09 -5.26 -2.65
N PHE A 41 3.10 -5.43 -3.52
CA PHE A 41 2.93 -6.65 -4.30
C PHE A 41 4.10 -6.87 -5.27
N GLU A 42 4.50 -5.84 -6.00
CA GLU A 42 5.64 -5.87 -6.91
C GLU A 42 6.95 -6.13 -6.18
N CYS A 43 7.15 -5.50 -5.02
CA CYS A 43 8.29 -5.75 -4.14
C CYS A 43 8.35 -7.23 -3.73
N LYS A 44 7.26 -7.77 -3.17
CA LYS A 44 7.19 -9.17 -2.75
C LYS A 44 7.38 -10.15 -3.91
N ARG A 45 6.78 -9.85 -5.08
CA ARG A 45 6.95 -10.64 -6.29
C ARG A 45 8.40 -10.65 -6.74
N GLY A 46 9.04 -9.48 -6.76
CA GLY A 46 10.43 -9.34 -7.19
C GLY A 46 11.45 -9.97 -6.23
N MET A 47 11.12 -10.14 -4.94
CA MET A 47 11.93 -10.92 -3.98
C MET A 47 11.94 -12.42 -4.28
N LEU A 48 10.88 -12.94 -4.89
CA LEU A 48 10.74 -14.35 -5.26
C LEU A 48 11.20 -14.62 -6.70
N ASP A 49 11.38 -13.58 -7.50
CA ASP A 49 11.81 -13.70 -8.89
C ASP A 49 13.31 -14.03 -8.97
N MET A 50 13.61 -15.22 -9.50
CA MET A 50 14.99 -15.70 -9.66
C MET A 50 15.83 -14.81 -10.59
N ARG A 51 15.21 -14.08 -11.52
CA ARG A 51 15.87 -13.15 -12.44
C ARG A 51 16.49 -11.96 -11.70
N ASN A 52 15.90 -11.58 -10.57
CA ASN A 52 16.35 -10.45 -9.75
C ASN A 52 17.48 -10.84 -8.77
N ARG A 53 17.84 -12.13 -8.67
CA ARG A 53 18.89 -12.59 -7.74
C ARG A 53 20.27 -12.00 -8.03
N PHE A 54 20.60 -11.81 -9.31
CA PHE A 54 21.94 -11.34 -9.72
C PHE A 54 22.04 -9.81 -9.78
N ARG A 55 20.95 -9.13 -10.15
CA ARG A 55 20.94 -7.68 -10.40
C ARG A 55 20.23 -6.89 -9.29
N GLY A 56 19.64 -7.56 -8.32
CA GLY A 56 18.77 -6.96 -7.33
C GLY A 56 17.35 -6.75 -7.86
N ASN A 57 16.43 -6.51 -6.93
CA ASN A 57 15.03 -6.26 -7.25
C ASN A 57 14.82 -4.80 -7.68
N VAL A 58 14.86 -4.55 -8.99
CA VAL A 58 14.75 -3.18 -9.55
C VAL A 58 13.37 -2.55 -9.28
N GLY A 59 12.32 -3.36 -9.11
CA GLY A 59 10.98 -2.90 -8.75
C GLY A 59 10.81 -2.51 -7.27
N ALA A 60 11.82 -2.70 -6.42
CA ALA A 60 11.76 -2.31 -5.01
C ALA A 60 12.07 -0.82 -4.76
N GLN A 61 12.32 -0.03 -5.82
CA GLN A 61 12.75 1.38 -5.73
C GLN A 61 11.61 2.37 -5.44
N PHE A 62 10.41 1.92 -5.06
CA PHE A 62 9.31 2.80 -4.73
C PHE A 62 9.64 3.63 -3.47
N GLN A 63 9.96 4.91 -3.65
CA GLN A 63 10.09 5.87 -2.55
C GLN A 63 8.71 6.43 -2.21
N TYR A 64 8.16 6.03 -1.07
CA TYR A 64 7.02 6.71 -0.48
C TYR A 64 7.52 7.99 0.19
N VAL A 65 7.08 9.14 -0.31
CA VAL A 65 7.23 10.43 0.39
C VAL A 65 5.91 10.64 1.14
N PRO A 66 5.87 10.53 2.47
CA PRO A 66 4.66 10.85 3.22
C PRO A 66 4.34 12.34 3.03
N GLU A 67 3.12 12.65 2.63
CA GLU A 67 2.62 14.03 2.66
C GLU A 67 2.44 14.41 4.13
N GLU A 68 3.21 15.40 4.60
CA GLU A 68 3.03 15.95 5.95
C GLU A 68 1.66 16.61 6.01
N LYS A 69 0.73 15.98 6.72
CA LYS A 69 -0.61 16.53 6.98
C LYS A 69 -0.42 17.94 7.55
N PRO A 70 -0.99 19.01 6.94
CA PRO A 70 -0.90 20.33 7.54
C PRO A 70 -1.50 20.24 8.96
N PRO A 71 -0.92 20.94 9.94
CA PRO A 71 -1.39 20.89 11.31
C PRO A 71 -2.88 21.25 11.33
N ALA A 72 -3.67 20.40 11.98
CA ALA A 72 -5.05 20.71 12.27
C ALA A 72 -5.05 21.90 13.24
N GLU A 73 -5.41 23.07 12.74
CA GLU A 73 -5.80 24.25 13.52
C GLU A 73 -7.27 24.56 13.27
#